data_AF-A0A2M7DZ45-F1
#
_entry.id   AF-A0A2M7DZ45-F1
#
_cell.length_a   1.000
_cell.length_b   1.000
_cell.length_c   1.000
_cell.angle_alpha   90.00
_cell.angle_beta   90.00
_cell.angle_gamma   90.00
#
_symmetry.space_group_name_H-M   'P 1'
#
loop_
_entity.id
_entity.type
_entity.pdbx_description
1 polymer ?
#
loop_
_entity_poly.entity_id
_entity_poly.type
_entity_poly.pdbx_seq_one_letter_code
_entity_poly.pdbx_strand_id
1 'polypeptide(L)'
;MKITISILFIFLINNIYSNTFVVTNTNDAGAGSLRQAITNTNAYPGSHTINFNILTTDAGYNSSQGIWTISQTSTLPIITHSNVLIDGTSQTIFAGNTNIYGPEIMLDGSNQPWADFAFHVYNV
;
A
#
# COMPACT_ATOMS: atom_id res chain seq x y z
N MET A 1 -20.25 -49.20 -31.11
CA MET A 1 -20.49 -48.62 -29.77
C MET A 1 -19.34 -47.66 -29.47
N LYS A 2 -19.65 -46.36 -29.39
CA LYS A 2 -18.71 -45.24 -29.23
C LYS A 2 -18.29 -45.12 -27.77
N ILE A 3 -17.01 -44.83 -27.49
CA ILE A 3 -16.62 -44.03 -26.32
C ILE A 3 -15.44 -43.15 -26.75
N THR A 4 -15.74 -41.90 -27.13
CA THR A 4 -14.73 -40.85 -27.27
C THR A 4 -14.86 -39.99 -26.01
N ILE A 5 -13.87 -40.04 -25.11
CA ILE A 5 -13.82 -39.20 -23.93
C ILE A 5 -13.32 -37.82 -24.37
N SER A 6 -14.23 -36.86 -24.50
CA SER A 6 -13.88 -35.45 -24.68
C SER A 6 -13.64 -34.86 -23.29
N ILE A 7 -12.37 -34.64 -22.92
CA ILE A 7 -12.03 -33.87 -21.71
C ILE A 7 -12.19 -32.39 -22.06
N LEU A 8 -13.27 -31.78 -21.54
CA LEU A 8 -13.43 -30.33 -21.59
C LEU A 8 -12.56 -29.71 -20.49
N PHE A 9 -11.36 -29.25 -20.86
CA PHE A 9 -10.50 -28.47 -19.97
C PHE A 9 -10.94 -27.01 -19.99
N ILE A 10 -11.77 -26.61 -19.03
CA ILE A 10 -12.11 -25.20 -18.82
C ILE A 10 -10.88 -24.52 -18.20
N PHE A 11 -10.15 -23.74 -18.99
CA PHE A 11 -9.11 -22.86 -18.46
C PHE A 11 -9.80 -21.68 -17.76
N LEU A 12 -9.94 -21.76 -16.45
CA LEU A 12 -10.27 -20.59 -15.63
C LEU A 12 -9.12 -19.60 -15.79
N ILE A 13 -9.35 -18.55 -16.58
CA ILE A 13 -8.43 -17.42 -16.71
C ILE A 13 -8.42 -16.71 -15.36
N ASN A 14 -7.44 -17.03 -14.52
CA ASN A 14 -7.11 -16.21 -13.37
C ASN A 14 -6.52 -14.92 -13.93
N ASN A 15 -7.32 -13.85 -13.94
CA ASN A 15 -6.81 -12.53 -14.27
C ASN A 15 -5.85 -12.12 -13.16
N ILE A 16 -4.54 -12.22 -13.41
CA ILE A 16 -3.51 -11.69 -12.51
C ILE A 16 -3.49 -10.18 -12.77
N TYR A 17 -4.14 -9.40 -11.91
CA TYR A 17 -4.08 -7.95 -12.02
C TYR A 17 -2.79 -7.44 -11.39
N SER A 18 -2.07 -6.60 -12.13
CA SER A 18 -0.97 -5.82 -11.60
C SER A 18 -1.38 -4.37 -11.54
N ASN A 19 -1.64 -3.87 -10.33
CA ASN A 19 -2.09 -2.50 -10.11
C ASN A 19 -1.06 -1.72 -9.30
N THR A 20 -0.94 -0.44 -9.61
CA THR A 20 -0.21 0.52 -8.78
C THR A 20 -1.22 1.44 -8.11
N PHE A 21 -1.25 1.43 -6.79
CA PHE A 21 -2.04 2.36 -5.98
C PHE A 21 -1.12 3.46 -5.45
N VAL A 22 -1.52 4.71 -5.61
CA VAL A 22 -0.68 5.86 -5.24
C VAL A 22 -1.27 6.55 -4.01
N VAL A 23 -0.45 6.66 -2.97
CA VAL A 23 -0.69 7.48 -1.79
C VAL A 23 -0.28 8.91 -2.12
N THR A 24 -1.20 9.87 -1.97
CA THR A 24 -1.00 11.28 -2.38
C THR A 24 -1.17 12.27 -1.24
N ASN A 25 -1.59 11.80 -0.05
CA ASN A 25 -1.70 12.63 1.14
C ASN A 25 -1.43 11.83 2.41
N THR A 26 -1.14 12.54 3.50
CA THR A 26 -0.84 11.93 4.80
C THR A 26 -2.05 11.68 5.70
N ASN A 27 -3.27 11.96 5.22
CA ASN A 27 -4.47 11.71 6.02
C ASN A 27 -4.62 10.21 6.33
N ASP A 28 -5.11 9.89 7.53
CA ASP A 28 -5.31 8.50 7.97
C ASP A 28 -6.35 7.74 7.11
N ALA A 29 -7.30 8.44 6.51
CA ALA A 29 -8.38 7.86 5.71
C ALA A 29 -8.81 8.80 4.57
N GLY A 30 -9.66 8.26 3.69
CA GLY A 30 -10.16 8.98 2.52
C GLY A 30 -9.31 8.78 1.26
N ALA A 31 -9.75 9.40 0.16
CA ALA A 31 -9.11 9.26 -1.13
C ALA A 31 -7.63 9.67 -1.07
N GLY A 32 -6.74 8.85 -1.65
CA GLY A 32 -5.30 9.10 -1.68
C GLY A 32 -4.53 8.77 -0.40
N SER A 33 -5.19 8.26 0.65
CA SER A 33 -4.52 7.80 1.88
C SER A 33 -3.88 6.41 1.73
N LEU A 34 -2.91 6.11 2.60
CA LEU A 34 -2.34 4.75 2.72
C LEU A 34 -3.41 3.70 3.04
N ARG A 35 -4.37 4.02 3.91
CA ARG A 35 -5.48 3.13 4.26
C ARG A 35 -6.33 2.78 3.05
N GLN A 36 -6.63 3.76 2.20
CA GLN A 36 -7.35 3.52 0.94
C GLN A 36 -6.51 2.67 -0.02
N ALA A 37 -5.20 2.91 -0.13
CA ALA A 37 -4.31 2.12 -0.99
C ALA A 37 -4.24 0.64 -0.59
N ILE A 38 -4.14 0.35 0.72
CA ILE A 38 -4.19 -1.02 1.25
C ILE A 38 -5.57 -1.64 0.98
N THR A 39 -6.66 -0.89 1.20
CA THR A 39 -8.02 -1.37 0.94
C THR A 39 -8.21 -1.74 -0.53
N ASN A 40 -7.73 -0.90 -1.44
CA ASN A 40 -7.76 -1.17 -2.88
C ASN A 40 -6.91 -2.38 -3.25
N THR A 41 -5.74 -2.53 -2.63
CA THR A 41 -4.89 -3.71 -2.82
C THR A 41 -5.60 -5.01 -2.44
N ASN A 42 -6.36 -4.99 -1.34
CA ASN A 42 -7.14 -6.16 -0.93
C ASN A 42 -8.40 -6.41 -1.78
N ALA A 43 -8.83 -5.44 -2.59
CA ALA A 43 -10.03 -5.57 -3.42
C ALA A 43 -9.79 -6.33 -4.73
N TYR A 44 -8.52 -6.49 -5.15
CA TYR A 44 -8.16 -7.14 -6.41
C TYR A 44 -7.18 -8.29 -6.16
N PRO A 45 -7.29 -9.40 -6.91
CA PRO A 45 -6.29 -10.45 -6.88
C PRO A 45 -5.09 -10.09 -7.76
N GLY A 46 -3.90 -10.51 -7.34
CA GLY A 46 -2.68 -10.40 -8.14
C GLY A 46 -1.54 -9.72 -7.38
N SER A 47 -0.53 -9.26 -8.13
CA SER A 47 0.62 -8.57 -7.56
C SER A 47 0.37 -7.07 -7.58
N HIS A 48 0.60 -6.37 -6.48
CA HIS A 48 0.25 -4.96 -6.39
C HIS A 48 1.41 -4.15 -5.82
N THR A 49 1.50 -2.89 -6.25
CA THR A 49 2.45 -1.93 -5.70
C THR A 49 1.71 -0.75 -5.11
N ILE A 50 2.09 -0.34 -3.90
CA ILE A 50 1.67 0.91 -3.28
C ILE A 50 2.86 1.88 -3.35
N ASN A 51 2.70 2.96 -4.12
CA ASN A 51 3.67 4.05 -4.24
C ASN A 51 3.22 5.29 -3.45
N PHE A 52 4.14 6.21 -3.22
CA PHE A 52 3.94 7.48 -2.52
C PHE A 52 4.35 8.64 -3.43
N ASN A 53 3.39 9.52 -3.72
CA ASN A 53 3.58 10.77 -4.45
C ASN A 53 2.96 11.92 -3.63
N ILE A 54 3.43 12.11 -2.40
CA ILE A 54 2.89 13.14 -1.51
C ILE A 54 3.63 14.46 -1.76
N LEU A 55 2.89 15.54 -2.00
CA LEU A 55 3.49 16.86 -2.25
C LEU A 55 4.10 17.45 -0.97
N THR A 56 5.13 18.28 -1.10
CA THR A 56 5.73 19.04 0.03
C THR A 56 4.78 20.09 0.62
N THR A 57 3.64 20.35 -0.03
CA THR A 57 2.56 21.21 0.48
C THR A 57 1.55 20.45 1.35
N ASP A 58 1.67 19.12 1.48
CA ASP A 58 0.82 18.31 2.34
C ASP A 58 1.05 18.66 3.83
N ALA A 59 -0.02 18.65 4.62
CA ALA A 59 0.00 19.06 6.02
C ALA A 59 0.91 18.20 6.91
N GLY A 60 1.19 16.95 6.52
CA GLY A 60 2.08 16.05 7.23
C GLY A 60 3.56 16.17 6.83
N TYR A 61 3.92 17.08 5.91
CA TYR A 61 5.31 17.32 5.54
C TYR A 61 6.02 18.22 6.57
N ASN A 62 7.09 17.71 7.16
CA ASN A 62 8.00 18.48 7.98
C ASN A 62 9.23 18.92 7.16
N SER A 63 9.29 20.19 6.77
CA SER A 63 10.38 20.74 5.95
C SER A 63 11.74 20.76 6.63
N SER A 64 11.80 20.74 7.97
CA SER A 64 13.06 20.72 8.71
C SER A 64 13.68 19.32 8.75
N GLN A 65 12.85 18.28 8.65
CA GLN A 65 13.29 16.88 8.66
C GLN A 65 13.28 16.25 7.26
N GLY A 66 12.50 16.82 6.32
CA GLY A 66 12.28 16.25 5.00
C GLY A 66 11.41 15.00 5.01
N ILE A 67 10.47 14.90 5.96
CA ILE A 67 9.67 13.70 6.24
C ILE A 67 8.18 14.00 6.09
N TRP A 68 7.44 13.10 5.44
CA TRP A 68 5.98 13.03 5.46
C TRP A 68 5.53 12.05 6.54
N THR A 69 4.78 12.55 7.52
CA THR A 69 4.28 11.75 8.64
C THR A 69 2.83 11.38 8.41
N ILE A 70 2.56 10.07 8.33
CA ILE A 70 1.20 9.51 8.29
C ILE A 70 0.85 9.03 9.69
N SER A 71 0.05 9.81 10.42
CA SER A 71 -0.34 9.48 11.79
C SER A 71 -1.60 8.61 11.82
N GLN A 72 -1.48 7.35 12.21
CA GLN A 72 -2.60 6.40 12.22
C GLN A 72 -3.56 6.67 13.38
N THR A 73 -4.86 6.78 13.09
CA THR A 73 -5.92 6.94 14.12
C THR A 73 -6.65 5.64 14.45
N SER A 74 -6.37 4.57 13.71
CA SER A 74 -6.76 3.19 14.00
C SER A 74 -5.77 2.23 13.34
N THR A 75 -5.77 0.94 13.73
CA THR A 75 -5.00 -0.11 13.04
C THR A 75 -5.25 -0.06 11.52
N LEU A 76 -4.18 -0.09 10.71
CA LEU A 76 -4.31 -0.18 9.26
C LEU A 76 -4.94 -1.53 8.85
N PRO A 77 -5.66 -1.60 7.72
CA PRO A 77 -6.17 -2.88 7.23
C PRO A 77 -5.02 -3.88 7.03
N ILE A 78 -5.27 -5.14 7.36
CA ILE A 78 -4.31 -6.22 7.12
C ILE A 78 -4.17 -6.41 5.61
N ILE A 79 -2.96 -6.60 5.11
CA ILE A 79 -2.76 -7.02 3.70
C ILE A 79 -3.04 -8.51 3.61
N THR A 80 -4.05 -8.89 2.81
CA THR A 80 -4.56 -10.28 2.73
C THR A 80 -4.11 -11.02 1.47
N HIS A 81 -3.19 -10.44 0.70
CA HIS A 81 -2.71 -11.00 -0.57
C HIS A 81 -1.19 -11.06 -0.59
N SER A 82 -0.66 -12.08 -1.26
CA SER A 82 0.78 -12.19 -1.53
C SER A 82 1.21 -11.20 -2.60
N ASN A 83 2.52 -10.94 -2.69
CA ASN A 83 3.13 -10.09 -3.72
C ASN A 83 2.63 -8.64 -3.73
N VAL A 84 2.39 -8.09 -2.54
CA VAL A 84 2.17 -6.66 -2.34
C VAL A 84 3.48 -5.98 -1.97
N LEU A 85 3.93 -5.05 -2.80
CA LEU A 85 5.05 -4.18 -2.53
C LEU A 85 4.54 -2.83 -2.02
N ILE A 86 4.96 -2.40 -0.84
CA ILE A 86 4.83 -1.01 -0.40
C ILE A 86 6.18 -0.35 -0.61
N ASP A 87 6.28 0.54 -1.60
CA ASP A 87 7.55 1.12 -2.01
C ASP A 87 7.67 2.57 -1.50
N GLY A 88 8.25 2.73 -0.31
CA GLY A 88 8.55 4.05 0.26
C GLY A 88 9.56 4.87 -0.56
N THR A 89 10.41 4.23 -1.37
CA THR A 89 11.43 4.93 -2.17
C THR A 89 10.84 5.72 -3.34
N SER A 90 9.60 5.36 -3.74
CA SER A 90 8.85 6.13 -4.74
C SER A 90 8.62 7.59 -4.32
N GLN A 91 8.58 7.88 -3.01
CA GLN A 91 8.53 9.25 -2.51
C GLN A 91 9.81 10.03 -2.86
N THR A 92 10.99 9.44 -2.65
CA THR A 92 12.29 10.03 -3.05
C THR A 92 12.32 10.30 -4.55
N ILE A 93 11.83 9.35 -5.36
CA ILE A 93 11.77 9.48 -6.81
C ILE A 93 10.86 10.64 -7.22
N PHE A 94 9.72 10.81 -6.53
CA PHE A 94 8.73 11.83 -6.83
C PHE A 94 9.14 13.24 -6.37
N ALA A 95 9.58 13.39 -5.12
CA ALA A 95 9.82 14.69 -4.48
C ALA A 95 11.32 15.04 -4.34
N GLY A 96 12.22 14.15 -4.73
CA GLY A 96 13.65 14.24 -4.48
C GLY A 96 14.04 13.71 -3.09
N ASN A 97 15.35 13.56 -2.86
CA ASN A 97 15.89 13.16 -1.56
C ASN A 97 15.82 14.35 -0.58
N THR A 98 14.69 14.50 0.10
CA THR A 98 14.45 15.55 1.09
C THR A 98 15.02 15.20 2.47
N ASN A 99 15.30 13.92 2.73
CA ASN A 99 15.93 13.43 3.96
C ASN A 99 17.14 12.55 3.62
N ILE A 100 18.35 13.13 3.61
CA ILE A 100 19.58 12.45 3.17
C ILE A 100 19.92 11.19 3.98
N TYR A 101 19.42 11.10 5.21
CA TYR A 101 19.62 9.94 6.08
C TYR A 101 18.45 8.93 6.00
N GLY A 102 17.37 9.30 5.30
CA GLY A 102 16.14 8.53 5.17
C GLY A 102 15.45 8.23 6.52
N PRO A 103 14.24 7.64 6.49
CA PRO A 103 13.29 7.56 5.36
C PRO A 103 12.53 8.88 5.14
N GLU A 104 11.99 9.13 3.94
CA GLU A 104 11.07 10.27 3.70
C GLU A 104 9.63 9.99 4.17
N ILE A 105 9.19 8.73 4.18
CA ILE A 105 7.85 8.36 4.69
C ILE A 105 7.98 7.81 6.11
N MET A 106 7.28 8.43 7.06
CA MET A 106 7.17 7.96 8.44
C MET A 106 5.73 7.57 8.75
N LEU A 107 5.55 6.35 9.27
CA LEU A 107 4.28 5.92 9.86
C LEU A 107 4.35 6.15 11.37
N ASP A 108 3.41 6.92 11.90
CA ASP A 108 3.36 7.28 13.32
C ASP A 108 2.14 6.67 14.01
N GLY A 109 2.38 5.60 14.77
CA GLY A 109 1.38 4.88 15.56
C GLY A 109 1.12 5.46 16.94
N SER A 110 1.72 6.59 17.32
CA SER A 110 1.62 7.15 18.69
C SER A 110 0.18 7.49 19.12
N ASN A 111 -0.73 7.70 18.17
CA ASN A 111 -2.16 7.93 18.42
C ASN A 111 -2.95 6.64 18.70
N GLN A 112 -2.30 5.47 18.78
CA GLN A 112 -2.91 4.18 19.06
C GLN A 112 -2.54 3.66 20.45
N PRO A 113 -3.30 3.99 21.51
CA PRO A 113 -3.03 3.47 22.86
C PRO A 113 -3.22 1.96 22.99
N TRP A 114 -3.85 1.30 22.02
CA TRP A 114 -4.19 -0.14 22.03
C TRP A 114 -3.73 -0.90 20.79
N ALA A 115 -2.95 -0.29 19.89
CA ALA A 115 -2.40 -1.03 18.76
C ALA A 115 -1.10 -1.69 19.20
N ASP A 116 -1.10 -3.03 19.25
CA ASP A 116 0.13 -3.79 19.41
C ASP A 116 1.07 -3.63 18.20
N PHE A 117 0.50 -3.33 17.02
CA PHE A 117 1.24 -3.19 15.77
C PHE A 117 0.63 -2.11 14.88
N ALA A 118 1.47 -1.23 14.30
CA ALA A 118 1.04 -0.28 13.27
C ALA A 118 0.87 -0.95 11.88
N PHE A 119 1.60 -2.05 11.65
CA PHE A 119 1.60 -2.82 10.41
C PHE A 119 1.63 -4.32 10.73
N HIS A 120 0.77 -5.11 10.08
CA HIS A 120 0.73 -6.56 10.24
C HIS A 120 0.63 -7.21 8.85
N VAL A 121 1.65 -7.98 8.48
CA VAL A 121 1.65 -8.82 7.27
C VAL A 121 1.53 -10.24 7.73
N TYR A 122 0.47 -10.92 7.29
CA TYR A 122 0.34 -12.35 7.48
C TYR A 122 0.43 -13.03 6.12
N ASN A 123 1.16 -14.13 6.04
CA ASN A 123 1.22 -14.93 4.83
C ASN A 123 0.10 -15.98 4.94
N VAL A 124 -0.91 -15.86 4.08
CA VAL A 124 -2.01 -16.83 3.95
C VAL A 124 -1.56 -18.05 3.17
#